data_AF-A0A1L7XIX7-F1
#
_entry.id   AF-A0A1L7XIX7-F1
#
_cell.length_a   1.000
_cell.length_b   1.000
_cell.length_c   1.000
_cell.angle_alpha   90.00
_cell.angle_beta   90.00
_cell.angle_gamma   90.00
#
_symmetry.space_group_name_H-M   'P 1'
#
loop_
_entity.id
_entity.type
_entity.pdbx_description
1 polymer ?
#
loop_
_entity_poly.entity_id
_entity_poly.type
_entity_poly.pdbx_seq_one_letter_code
_entity_poly.pdbx_strand_id
1 'polypeptide(L)'
;MFNAIRHATWNAEPDHDIVLDAVSVKQDDPPVCPKQERGNQIIQDLMNGKADRVICHDEIDAETQLWSCKSCHHIYHFTCIKAWAEKKGTFTWPCPTCKTLQVGKASNMVPSCWCGRRLQEKLSYTGNSCGAICFKPNKCTGNPTAPCLSNCSKVCHPGPCEPVVCNDWCPSQRDKPFGRTPATANMSPVEYHRQMNRVERQEAGSQQNSASGSREFASVMGAQRLVPDEDGHANLPERNAKYYSRRAIWAFVGLIIITAPFLYWMISRIDRLTRPLEHRHFTEKMRGKESGLTIAAVVVLTPFFGIIGLALANCASKAIFMGFNISRFSLGTKLIIYLLAICFAAALSLDVFVLAAAGPHAAWKDQMKDSCRGFDTRVKLDNQKDYGSSSIPSSSFTLYVPDTLEEPIRQIGIDEFKMTVPVEKSKLSTDPFYSYHRMTGTLSPEIHVAINFDLYKHMWRIMNLTCTSPPNPNSNDTTLPQGTTEAIFKTGTWTQTTRDNPHVLIPEISLQIPNMHYFTTHCVYQPFMKVYSTSGLSPAQITKQGIREWSPKNEKEVVMRTAAFGYYPDNLQVCARRADYEAGGQKMKGLREDVVVPLGLIAALRLQMKTDGRFKNGCSYTLS
;
A
#
# COMPACT_ATOMS: atom_id res chain seq x y z
N MET A 1 27.36 16.86 -81.11
CA MET A 1 26.25 17.66 -80.55
C MET A 1 26.87 18.57 -79.51
N PHE A 2 27.13 19.86 -79.82
CA PHE A 2 26.21 21.00 -79.59
C PHE A 2 25.73 21.07 -78.12
N ASN A 3 25.89 22.11 -77.28
CA ASN A 3 26.60 23.41 -77.27
C ASN A 3 26.63 23.92 -75.78
N ALA A 4 27.34 24.95 -75.28
CA ALA A 4 28.27 25.99 -75.78
C ALA A 4 29.30 26.35 -74.62
N ILE A 5 30.48 26.98 -74.82
CA ILE A 5 30.83 28.43 -74.92
C ILE A 5 30.44 29.29 -73.71
N ARG A 6 31.26 30.19 -73.09
CA ARG A 6 32.73 30.46 -72.95
C ARG A 6 32.92 31.62 -71.92
N HIS A 7 34.13 31.75 -71.34
CA HIS A 7 34.76 32.96 -70.69
C HIS A 7 33.98 33.74 -69.59
N ALA A 8 34.49 34.07 -68.40
CA ALA A 8 35.80 34.59 -67.93
C ALA A 8 36.02 36.11 -68.15
N THR A 9 36.16 36.87 -67.05
CA THR A 9 37.09 38.03 -66.89
C THR A 9 37.23 38.40 -65.40
N TRP A 10 38.45 38.78 -65.02
CA TRP A 10 38.80 39.48 -63.77
C TRP A 10 38.52 40.99 -63.87
N ASN A 11 38.46 41.69 -62.72
CA ASN A 11 38.90 43.08 -62.55
C ASN A 11 39.10 43.38 -61.04
N ALA A 12 39.97 44.34 -60.71
CA ALA A 12 40.42 44.63 -59.33
C ALA A 12 40.38 46.13 -59.00
N GLU A 13 40.02 46.45 -57.74
CA GLU A 13 40.46 47.59 -56.90
C GLU A 13 40.28 49.06 -57.40
N PRO A 14 40.46 50.09 -56.54
CA PRO A 14 40.11 50.25 -55.11
C PRO A 14 39.30 51.57 -54.84
N ASP A 15 38.89 51.87 -53.60
CA ASP A 15 39.26 53.13 -52.89
C ASP A 15 38.75 53.25 -51.42
N HIS A 16 39.32 54.22 -50.69
CA HIS A 16 39.21 54.51 -49.24
C HIS A 16 37.81 55.04 -48.78
N ASP A 17 37.35 54.89 -47.52
CA ASP A 17 37.81 55.74 -46.39
C ASP A 17 37.42 55.25 -44.95
N ILE A 18 37.91 55.99 -43.94
CA ILE A 18 38.10 55.59 -42.52
C ILE A 18 36.95 56.00 -41.56
N VAL A 19 36.53 55.10 -40.65
CA VAL A 19 36.18 55.45 -39.24
C VAL A 19 36.61 54.32 -38.29
N LEU A 20 37.30 54.67 -37.21
CA LEU A 20 37.56 53.80 -36.05
C LEU A 20 36.40 53.90 -35.06
N ASP A 21 35.71 52.80 -34.77
CA ASP A 21 34.88 52.69 -33.56
C ASP A 21 34.83 51.25 -33.03
N ALA A 22 34.65 51.11 -31.73
CA ALA A 22 34.98 49.88 -31.00
C ALA A 22 34.06 48.68 -31.30
N VAL A 23 34.61 47.62 -31.90
CA VAL A 23 33.94 46.32 -31.98
C VAL A 23 34.14 45.55 -30.67
N SER A 24 33.05 45.36 -29.94
CA SER A 24 33.02 44.48 -28.77
C SER A 24 33.34 43.04 -29.16
N VAL A 25 34.26 42.43 -28.41
CA VAL A 25 34.57 40.99 -28.53
C VAL A 25 33.29 40.23 -28.23
N LYS A 26 32.76 39.50 -29.23
CA LYS A 26 31.69 38.53 -29.00
C LYS A 26 32.22 37.48 -28.05
N GLN A 27 31.57 37.37 -26.90
CA GLN A 27 31.89 36.43 -25.87
C GLN A 27 31.51 35.03 -26.36
N ASP A 28 32.50 34.15 -26.53
CA ASP A 28 32.27 32.76 -26.92
C ASP A 28 31.34 32.08 -25.89
N ASP A 29 30.26 31.45 -26.38
CA ASP A 29 29.39 30.64 -25.53
C ASP A 29 30.19 29.49 -24.89
N PRO A 30 30.08 29.27 -23.57
CA PRO A 30 30.75 28.14 -22.92
C PRO A 30 30.22 26.81 -23.51
N PRO A 31 31.08 25.79 -23.65
CA PRO A 31 30.78 24.62 -24.46
C PRO A 31 29.58 23.82 -23.93
N VAL A 32 28.53 23.72 -24.76
CA VAL A 32 27.43 22.77 -24.57
C VAL A 32 28.02 21.38 -24.37
N CYS A 33 27.75 20.76 -23.22
CA CYS A 33 28.35 19.46 -22.86
C CYS A 33 27.51 18.31 -23.46
N PRO A 34 27.96 17.63 -24.53
CA PRO A 34 27.08 16.83 -25.39
C PRO A 34 26.94 15.39 -24.88
N LYS A 35 26.33 15.19 -23.70
CA LYS A 35 26.20 13.86 -23.07
C LYS A 35 24.87 13.55 -22.38
N GLN A 36 24.05 14.54 -22.03
CA GLN A 36 22.79 14.31 -21.31
C GLN A 36 21.64 13.84 -22.23
N GLU A 37 21.72 14.18 -23.52
CA GLU A 37 20.70 13.88 -24.53
C GLU A 37 20.66 12.39 -24.94
N ARG A 38 21.82 11.71 -24.91
CA ARG A 38 21.94 10.32 -25.39
C ARG A 38 21.12 9.31 -24.59
N GLY A 39 20.94 9.51 -23.28
CA GLY A 39 20.10 8.63 -22.46
C GLY A 39 18.63 8.68 -22.88
N ASN A 40 18.13 9.89 -23.13
CA ASN A 40 16.76 10.12 -23.58
C ASN A 40 16.54 9.66 -25.02
N GLN A 41 17.51 9.92 -25.91
CA GLN A 41 17.46 9.45 -27.30
C GLN A 41 17.43 7.92 -27.38
N ILE A 42 18.23 7.22 -26.57
CA ILE A 42 18.15 5.75 -26.46
C ILE A 42 16.77 5.27 -26.01
N ILE A 43 16.10 5.97 -25.09
CA ILE A 43 14.74 5.61 -24.66
C ILE A 43 13.73 5.83 -25.80
N GLN A 44 13.84 6.94 -26.53
CA GLN A 44 13.01 7.22 -27.71
C GLN A 44 13.24 6.20 -28.82
N ASP A 45 14.49 5.83 -29.10
CA ASP A 45 14.87 4.80 -30.08
C ASP A 45 14.22 3.45 -29.74
N LEU A 46 14.28 3.01 -28.47
CA LEU A 46 13.62 1.79 -27.99
C LEU A 46 12.08 1.86 -28.02
N MET A 47 11.49 3.02 -27.73
CA MET A 47 10.03 3.21 -27.78
C MET A 47 9.48 3.29 -29.21
N ASN A 48 10.31 3.73 -30.17
CA ASN A 48 9.97 3.84 -31.58
C ASN A 48 10.42 2.61 -32.41
N GLY A 49 10.92 1.54 -31.77
CA GLY A 49 11.41 0.31 -32.43
C GLY A 49 12.66 0.52 -33.32
N LYS A 50 13.36 1.65 -33.16
CA LYS A 50 14.30 2.18 -34.15
C LYS A 50 15.72 2.19 -33.60
N ALA A 51 16.48 1.13 -33.87
CA ALA A 51 17.92 1.06 -33.61
C ALA A 51 18.71 0.72 -34.88
N ASP A 52 19.97 1.12 -34.95
CA ASP A 52 20.81 0.88 -36.13
C ASP A 52 21.06 -0.61 -36.37
N ARG A 53 20.78 -1.06 -37.60
CA ARG A 53 20.86 -2.46 -38.05
C ARG A 53 22.30 -2.91 -38.36
N VAL A 54 23.20 -2.77 -37.38
CA VAL A 54 24.66 -2.98 -37.56
C VAL A 54 25.08 -4.46 -37.51
N ILE A 55 24.28 -5.33 -36.87
CA ILE A 55 24.54 -6.79 -36.78
C ILE A 55 23.35 -7.62 -37.28
N CYS A 56 22.12 -7.22 -36.94
CA CYS A 56 20.88 -7.92 -37.24
C CYS A 56 19.92 -6.97 -37.96
N HIS A 57 18.96 -7.55 -38.68
CA HIS A 57 17.91 -6.81 -39.40
C HIS A 57 16.62 -6.63 -38.59
N ASP A 58 16.49 -7.38 -37.48
CA ASP A 58 15.33 -7.37 -36.59
C ASP A 58 15.24 -6.05 -35.79
N GLU A 59 14.02 -5.67 -35.42
CA GLU A 59 13.78 -4.45 -34.64
C GLU A 59 14.17 -4.64 -33.16
N ILE A 60 14.63 -3.57 -32.52
CA ILE A 60 15.00 -3.58 -31.10
C ILE A 60 13.87 -2.93 -30.31
N ASP A 61 13.16 -3.75 -29.53
CA ASP A 61 12.09 -3.34 -28.64
C ASP A 61 12.55 -3.27 -27.16
N ALA A 62 11.63 -2.92 -26.27
CA ALA A 62 11.86 -2.83 -24.83
C ALA A 62 11.69 -4.18 -24.07
N GLU A 63 11.33 -5.27 -24.75
CA GLU A 63 11.03 -6.58 -24.16
C GLU A 63 12.17 -7.60 -24.37
N THR A 64 12.94 -7.44 -25.44
CA THR A 64 14.12 -8.24 -25.77
C THR A 64 15.29 -8.01 -24.79
N GLN A 65 16.18 -9.01 -24.67
CA GLN A 65 17.40 -8.86 -23.89
C GLN A 65 18.42 -8.01 -24.65
N LEU A 66 18.86 -6.90 -24.03
CA LEU A 66 19.74 -5.92 -24.66
C LEU A 66 21.17 -5.95 -24.09
N TRP A 67 22.08 -5.32 -24.81
CA TRP A 67 23.42 -4.99 -24.33
C TRP A 67 23.84 -3.62 -24.87
N SER A 68 24.47 -2.79 -24.03
CA SER A 68 25.03 -1.51 -24.44
C SER A 68 26.56 -1.48 -24.35
N CYS A 69 27.19 -0.88 -25.36
CA CYS A 69 28.63 -0.64 -25.36
C CYS A 69 29.03 0.25 -24.17
N LYS A 70 30.04 -0.15 -23.40
CA LYS A 70 30.50 0.64 -22.24
C LYS A 70 31.18 1.95 -22.62
N SER A 71 31.63 2.07 -23.88
CA SER A 71 32.37 3.21 -24.41
C SER A 71 31.46 4.22 -25.13
N CYS A 72 30.58 3.73 -26.01
CA CYS A 72 29.71 4.57 -26.84
C CYS A 72 28.21 4.44 -26.53
N HIS A 73 27.81 3.57 -25.60
CA HIS A 73 26.41 3.35 -25.20
C HIS A 73 25.42 2.98 -26.31
N HIS A 74 25.91 2.54 -27.47
CA HIS A 74 25.06 1.98 -28.53
C HIS A 74 24.51 0.61 -28.12
N ILE A 75 23.24 0.35 -28.43
CA ILE A 75 22.48 -0.85 -28.04
C ILE A 75 22.51 -1.89 -29.16
N TYR A 76 22.48 -3.16 -28.77
CA TYR A 76 22.27 -4.31 -29.64
C TYR A 76 21.42 -5.35 -28.90
N HIS A 77 20.73 -6.25 -29.61
CA HIS A 77 20.24 -7.48 -28.97
C HIS A 77 21.42 -8.27 -28.39
N PHE A 78 21.24 -8.80 -27.18
CA PHE A 78 22.28 -9.51 -26.43
C PHE A 78 22.83 -10.73 -27.19
N THR A 79 21.95 -11.48 -27.86
CA THR A 79 22.30 -12.64 -28.69
C THR A 79 23.22 -12.26 -29.86
N CYS A 80 22.84 -11.22 -30.60
CA CYS A 80 23.54 -10.72 -31.78
C CYS A 80 24.95 -10.22 -31.43
N ILE A 81 25.09 -9.43 -30.35
CA ILE A 81 26.41 -8.95 -29.93
C ILE A 81 27.29 -10.06 -29.33
N LYS A 82 26.70 -11.07 -28.68
CA LYS A 82 27.45 -12.23 -28.17
C LYS A 82 28.05 -13.04 -29.32
N ALA A 83 27.27 -13.37 -30.35
CA ALA A 83 27.76 -14.05 -31.54
C ALA A 83 28.83 -13.22 -32.29
N TRP A 84 28.68 -11.89 -32.34
CA TRP A 84 29.71 -11.01 -32.88
C TRP A 84 31.03 -11.09 -32.07
N ALA A 85 30.94 -11.04 -30.74
CA ALA A 85 32.10 -11.13 -29.86
C ALA A 85 32.83 -12.47 -30.01
N GLU A 86 32.09 -13.59 -30.02
CA GLU A 86 32.62 -14.95 -30.22
C GLU A 86 33.38 -15.08 -31.55
N LYS A 87 32.90 -14.43 -32.62
CA LYS A 87 33.55 -14.43 -33.95
C LYS A 87 34.77 -13.49 -34.05
N LYS A 88 34.97 -12.56 -33.12
CA LYS A 88 35.95 -11.45 -33.27
C LYS A 88 37.11 -11.44 -32.26
N GLY A 89 37.05 -12.20 -31.17
CA GLY A 89 38.20 -12.32 -30.27
C GLY A 89 37.95 -13.15 -29.02
N THR A 90 39.03 -13.72 -28.45
CA THR A 90 38.94 -14.66 -27.32
C THR A 90 38.88 -14.00 -25.95
N PHE A 91 39.39 -12.77 -25.79
CA PHE A 91 39.45 -12.03 -24.51
C PHE A 91 39.13 -10.54 -24.63
N THR A 92 39.44 -9.93 -25.78
CA THR A 92 39.00 -8.58 -26.17
C THR A 92 38.39 -8.62 -27.57
N TRP A 93 37.40 -7.77 -27.82
CA TRP A 93 36.70 -7.72 -29.11
C TRP A 93 36.21 -6.30 -29.43
N PRO A 94 36.22 -5.87 -30.71
CA PRO A 94 35.84 -4.51 -31.09
C PRO A 94 34.31 -4.33 -31.14
N CYS A 95 33.82 -3.23 -30.56
CA CYS A 95 32.42 -2.80 -30.71
C CYS A 95 32.07 -2.59 -32.21
N PRO A 96 30.95 -3.12 -32.72
CA PRO A 96 30.54 -2.95 -34.12
C PRO A 96 30.50 -1.49 -34.58
N THR A 97 29.86 -0.61 -33.81
CA THR A 97 29.69 0.81 -34.15
C THR A 97 30.95 1.64 -33.89
N CYS A 98 31.48 1.67 -32.66
CA CYS A 98 32.58 2.59 -32.30
C CYS A 98 34.00 1.99 -32.37
N LYS A 99 34.14 0.71 -32.75
CA LYS A 99 35.39 -0.09 -32.84
C LYS A 99 36.22 -0.22 -31.55
N THR A 100 35.90 0.52 -30.47
CA THR A 100 36.57 0.44 -29.18
C THR A 100 36.54 -0.98 -28.62
N LEU A 101 37.71 -1.50 -28.24
CA LEU A 101 37.85 -2.84 -27.67
C LEU A 101 37.10 -2.95 -26.33
N GLN A 102 36.20 -3.93 -26.26
CA GLN A 102 35.55 -4.35 -25.04
C GLN A 102 36.38 -5.48 -24.40
N VAL A 103 36.44 -5.51 -23.07
CA VAL A 103 37.22 -6.50 -22.30
C VAL A 103 36.28 -7.55 -21.71
N GLY A 104 36.61 -8.83 -21.92
CA GLY A 104 35.91 -10.00 -21.39
C GLY A 104 35.70 -11.08 -22.46
N LYS A 105 35.86 -12.35 -22.05
CA LYS A 105 35.56 -13.50 -22.93
C LYS A 105 34.08 -13.51 -23.30
N ALA A 106 33.77 -13.72 -24.58
CA ALA A 106 32.40 -13.71 -25.08
C ALA A 106 31.53 -14.83 -24.46
N SER A 107 32.12 -15.99 -24.16
CA SER A 107 31.49 -17.08 -23.39
C SER A 107 30.92 -16.64 -22.05
N ASN A 108 31.57 -15.64 -21.42
CA ASN A 108 31.23 -15.13 -20.10
C ASN A 108 30.34 -13.87 -20.17
N MET A 109 29.92 -13.46 -21.37
CA MET A 109 28.88 -12.44 -21.50
C MET A 109 27.55 -13.03 -21.02
N VAL A 110 26.91 -12.27 -20.14
CA VAL A 110 25.61 -12.55 -19.54
C VAL A 110 24.70 -11.32 -19.69
N PRO A 111 23.40 -11.49 -19.93
CA PRO A 111 22.46 -10.39 -20.06
C PRO A 111 22.30 -9.73 -18.68
N SER A 112 22.38 -8.40 -18.65
CA SER A 112 22.38 -7.64 -17.39
C SER A 112 21.71 -6.27 -17.56
N CYS A 113 21.29 -5.69 -16.43
CA CYS A 113 20.75 -4.34 -16.42
C CYS A 113 21.70 -3.31 -17.04
N TRP A 114 21.20 -2.14 -17.44
CA TRP A 114 22.09 -1.01 -17.80
C TRP A 114 23.14 -0.71 -16.73
N CYS A 115 22.79 -0.95 -15.47
CA CYS A 115 23.66 -0.80 -14.31
C CYS A 115 24.79 -1.84 -14.18
N GLY A 116 24.74 -2.97 -14.89
CA GLY A 116 25.62 -4.14 -14.75
C GLY A 116 25.51 -4.94 -13.44
N ARG A 117 24.68 -4.53 -12.47
CA ARG A 117 24.60 -5.11 -11.11
C ARG A 117 23.54 -6.20 -10.89
N ARG A 118 22.65 -6.45 -11.85
CA ARG A 118 21.71 -7.58 -11.81
C ARG A 118 21.76 -8.34 -13.13
N LEU A 119 21.86 -9.66 -13.04
CA LEU A 119 21.70 -10.58 -14.17
C LEU A 119 20.22 -10.73 -14.51
N GLN A 120 19.92 -11.02 -15.77
CA GLN A 120 18.59 -10.85 -16.34
C GLN A 120 17.87 -12.18 -16.60
N GLU A 121 16.82 -12.48 -15.83
CA GLU A 121 15.89 -13.59 -16.12
C GLU A 121 14.46 -13.10 -16.42
N LYS A 122 14.00 -12.00 -15.81
CA LYS A 122 12.79 -11.24 -16.20
C LYS A 122 12.87 -9.82 -15.64
N LEU A 123 12.68 -8.81 -16.48
CA LEU A 123 12.63 -7.40 -16.08
C LEU A 123 11.50 -6.68 -16.84
N SER A 124 10.81 -5.76 -16.14
CA SER A 124 9.49 -5.25 -16.51
C SER A 124 9.44 -3.72 -16.66
N TYR A 125 10.58 -3.07 -16.91
CA TYR A 125 10.65 -1.62 -17.12
C TYR A 125 11.66 -1.28 -18.23
N THR A 126 11.15 -0.58 -19.26
CA THR A 126 11.87 0.11 -20.35
C THR A 126 13.25 -0.45 -20.70
N GLY A 127 13.26 -1.60 -21.40
CA GLY A 127 14.43 -2.20 -22.05
C GLY A 127 15.63 -2.33 -21.13
N ASN A 128 15.82 -3.47 -20.46
CA ASN A 128 16.98 -3.72 -19.58
C ASN A 128 17.16 -2.79 -18.35
N SER A 129 16.16 -2.01 -17.92
CA SER A 129 16.21 -1.41 -16.57
C SER A 129 15.89 -2.44 -15.49
N CYS A 130 16.59 -2.40 -14.36
CA CYS A 130 16.30 -3.25 -13.20
C CYS A 130 15.45 -2.57 -12.10
N GLY A 131 14.92 -1.37 -12.35
CA GLY A 131 14.12 -0.60 -11.39
C GLY A 131 14.87 -0.04 -10.17
N ALA A 132 16.02 -0.61 -9.79
CA ALA A 132 16.84 -0.11 -8.69
C ALA A 132 17.66 1.13 -9.07
N ILE A 133 18.02 1.96 -8.08
CA ILE A 133 19.02 3.05 -8.21
C ILE A 133 20.30 2.52 -8.85
N CYS A 134 20.88 3.27 -9.81
CA CYS A 134 21.94 2.85 -10.71
C CYS A 134 23.29 2.57 -10.02
N PHE A 135 23.66 3.36 -9.01
CA PHE A 135 24.88 3.28 -8.19
C PHE A 135 26.22 3.11 -8.95
N LYS A 136 26.27 3.38 -10.25
CA LYS A 136 27.57 3.51 -10.96
C LYS A 136 28.31 4.74 -10.42
N PRO A 137 29.65 4.70 -10.28
CA PRO A 137 30.42 5.90 -9.94
C PRO A 137 30.18 7.01 -10.95
N ASN A 138 29.89 8.22 -10.47
CA ASN A 138 29.74 9.38 -11.34
C ASN A 138 31.13 9.84 -11.86
N LYS A 139 31.13 10.56 -12.98
CA LYS A 139 32.33 11.25 -13.51
C LYS A 139 32.19 12.74 -13.25
N CYS A 140 33.27 13.42 -12.82
CA CYS A 140 33.23 14.88 -12.65
C CYS A 140 33.19 15.60 -14.01
N THR A 141 32.41 16.67 -14.11
CA THR A 141 32.61 17.69 -15.15
C THR A 141 33.97 18.37 -14.94
N GLY A 142 34.85 18.34 -15.94
CA GLY A 142 36.17 18.99 -15.91
C GLY A 142 37.38 18.05 -15.87
N ASN A 143 37.26 16.85 -15.29
CA ASN A 143 38.30 15.82 -15.38
C ASN A 143 37.70 14.40 -15.50
N PRO A 144 37.66 13.81 -16.71
CA PRO A 144 37.08 12.48 -16.95
C PRO A 144 37.80 11.29 -16.29
N THR A 145 39.01 11.49 -15.75
CA THR A 145 39.83 10.42 -15.14
C THR A 145 39.82 10.42 -13.61
N ALA A 146 39.29 11.46 -12.96
CA ALA A 146 39.18 11.53 -11.52
C ALA A 146 37.99 10.69 -11.00
N PRO A 147 38.19 9.70 -10.10
CA PRO A 147 37.11 8.93 -9.51
C PRO A 147 36.36 9.75 -8.45
N CYS A 148 35.10 10.09 -8.70
CA CYS A 148 34.23 10.68 -7.70
C CYS A 148 33.66 9.59 -6.78
N LEU A 149 33.65 9.81 -5.45
CA LEU A 149 33.00 8.89 -4.50
C LEU A 149 31.46 8.95 -4.55
N SER A 150 30.88 9.92 -5.26
CA SER A 150 29.42 9.96 -5.44
C SER A 150 28.98 8.93 -6.48
N ASN A 151 28.02 8.09 -6.09
CA ASN A 151 27.39 7.12 -6.96
C ASN A 151 26.11 7.71 -7.58
N CYS A 152 25.75 7.26 -8.77
CA CYS A 152 24.54 7.69 -9.48
C CYS A 152 23.28 7.30 -8.69
N SER A 153 22.52 8.32 -8.26
CA SER A 153 21.28 8.20 -7.48
C SER A 153 20.02 8.01 -8.33
N LYS A 154 20.10 8.15 -9.66
CA LYS A 154 18.97 7.89 -10.57
C LYS A 154 18.65 6.41 -10.64
N VAL A 155 17.40 6.05 -10.95
CA VAL A 155 17.00 4.68 -11.32
C VAL A 155 17.87 4.19 -12.49
N CYS A 156 18.12 2.88 -12.55
CA CYS A 156 18.87 2.21 -13.61
C CYS A 156 18.43 2.69 -15.01
N HIS A 157 19.29 3.44 -15.68
CA HIS A 157 18.98 4.15 -16.92
C HIS A 157 19.98 3.77 -18.03
N PRO A 158 19.59 3.87 -19.31
CA PRO A 158 20.52 3.72 -20.42
C PRO A 158 21.49 4.91 -20.53
N GLY A 159 22.55 4.74 -21.32
CA GLY A 159 23.53 5.80 -21.56
C GLY A 159 24.58 5.97 -20.44
N PRO A 160 25.40 7.04 -20.50
CA PRO A 160 26.29 7.42 -19.41
C PRO A 160 25.48 7.99 -18.23
N CYS A 161 25.98 7.81 -17.01
CA CYS A 161 25.46 8.58 -15.87
C CYS A 161 25.79 10.05 -16.07
N GLU A 162 24.84 10.93 -15.72
CA GLU A 162 25.05 12.38 -15.77
C GLU A 162 26.26 12.75 -14.90
N PRO A 163 27.17 13.59 -15.43
CA PRO A 163 28.31 14.03 -14.65
C PRO A 163 27.85 15.03 -13.58
N VAL A 164 28.42 14.92 -12.39
CA VAL A 164 28.15 15.87 -11.29
C VAL A 164 29.17 17.00 -11.33
N VAL A 165 28.70 18.20 -10.98
CA VAL A 165 29.57 19.34 -10.65
C VAL A 165 30.21 19.03 -9.30
N CYS A 166 31.51 18.73 -9.33
CA CYS A 166 32.28 18.39 -8.14
C CYS A 166 32.71 19.68 -7.43
N ASN A 167 32.13 19.94 -6.25
CA ASN A 167 32.54 21.00 -5.33
C ASN A 167 33.59 20.48 -4.32
N ASP A 168 34.04 21.32 -3.37
CA ASP A 168 35.17 21.04 -2.46
C ASP A 168 35.03 19.77 -1.59
N TRP A 169 33.83 19.17 -1.51
CA TRP A 169 33.59 17.88 -0.87
C TRP A 169 33.88 16.65 -1.75
N CYS A 170 34.35 16.83 -2.99
CA CYS A 170 34.95 15.76 -3.78
C CYS A 170 36.48 15.80 -3.59
N PRO A 171 37.08 14.95 -2.73
CA PRO A 171 38.51 15.04 -2.42
C PRO A 171 39.36 14.58 -3.61
N SER A 172 39.73 15.52 -4.48
CA SER A 172 40.96 15.41 -5.25
C SER A 172 42.14 15.37 -4.28
N GLN A 173 43.14 14.54 -4.60
CA GLN A 173 44.24 14.29 -3.67
C GLN A 173 45.02 15.57 -3.39
N ARG A 174 45.19 15.91 -2.11
CA ARG A 174 46.32 16.71 -1.63
C ARG A 174 47.34 15.77 -0.99
N ASP A 175 48.61 16.10 -1.17
CA ASP A 175 49.71 15.15 -1.02
C ASP A 175 50.04 14.69 0.41
N LYS A 176 50.78 13.57 0.42
CA LYS A 176 51.37 12.81 1.54
C LYS A 176 52.40 13.63 2.36
N PRO A 177 52.87 13.22 3.58
CA PRO A 177 53.19 11.81 3.94
C PRO A 177 53.00 11.37 5.42
N PHE A 178 53.53 10.17 5.72
CA PHE A 178 53.72 9.50 7.02
C PHE A 178 52.51 8.86 7.74
N GLY A 179 52.20 7.64 7.28
CA GLY A 179 52.49 6.44 8.08
C GLY A 179 51.66 6.14 9.34
N ARG A 180 50.69 5.21 9.20
CA ARG A 180 50.56 3.99 10.03
C ARG A 180 49.45 3.08 9.46
N THR A 181 49.76 1.80 9.27
CA THR A 181 48.78 0.75 8.98
C THR A 181 48.11 0.25 10.27
N PRO A 182 46.79 0.04 10.28
CA PRO A 182 46.15 -0.90 11.20
C PRO A 182 45.91 -2.25 10.53
N ALA A 183 46.16 -3.30 11.29
CA ALA A 183 46.16 -4.70 10.89
C ALA A 183 44.84 -5.21 10.26
N THR A 184 45.03 -6.18 9.36
CA THR A 184 44.05 -7.24 9.09
C THR A 184 43.56 -7.90 10.37
N ALA A 185 42.23 -8.00 10.55
CA ALA A 185 41.62 -8.90 11.52
C ALA A 185 40.78 -9.94 10.76
N ASN A 186 41.30 -11.17 10.69
CA ASN A 186 40.56 -12.31 10.14
C ASN A 186 39.43 -12.72 11.09
N MET A 187 38.27 -13.07 10.54
CA MET A 187 37.38 -14.06 11.16
C MET A 187 37.00 -15.11 10.12
N SER A 188 37.15 -16.38 10.51
CA SER A 188 37.10 -17.56 9.65
C SER A 188 35.71 -18.19 9.58
N PRO A 189 35.38 -18.91 8.48
CA PRO A 189 34.07 -19.51 8.30
C PRO A 189 33.92 -20.83 9.08
N VAL A 190 33.41 -20.77 10.31
CA VAL A 190 33.05 -21.98 11.11
C VAL A 190 31.62 -21.92 11.67
N GLU A 191 31.06 -20.75 11.97
CA GLU A 191 29.78 -20.63 12.70
C GLU A 191 28.49 -20.74 11.86
N TYR A 192 28.56 -21.21 10.60
CA TYR A 192 27.39 -21.37 9.71
C TYR A 192 27.11 -22.83 9.27
N HIS A 193 27.78 -23.83 9.87
CA HIS A 193 27.62 -25.24 9.46
C HIS A 193 27.20 -26.21 10.58
N ARG A 194 26.56 -25.69 11.63
CA ARG A 194 26.09 -26.49 12.78
C ARG A 194 24.58 -26.77 12.83
N GLN A 195 23.82 -26.36 11.80
CA GLN A 195 22.34 -26.40 11.82
C GLN A 195 21.69 -27.28 10.74
N MET A 196 22.47 -28.03 9.95
CA MET A 196 21.98 -28.90 8.87
C MET A 196 22.66 -30.28 8.89
N ASN A 197 22.51 -31.04 9.98
CA ASN A 197 22.83 -32.48 10.04
C ASN A 197 22.30 -33.15 11.33
N ARG A 198 21.00 -33.49 11.37
CA ARG A 198 20.45 -34.50 12.32
C ARG A 198 19.06 -35.05 11.92
N VAL A 199 18.92 -35.41 10.65
CA VAL A 199 17.93 -36.38 10.18
C VAL A 199 18.71 -37.42 9.36
N GLU A 200 18.32 -38.69 9.44
CA GLU A 200 18.90 -39.83 8.69
C GLU A 200 20.40 -40.14 8.92
N ARG A 201 20.67 -41.07 9.86
CA ARG A 201 21.24 -42.41 9.58
C ARG A 201 21.74 -43.08 10.86
N GLN A 202 21.03 -44.13 11.27
CA GLN A 202 21.65 -45.35 11.78
C GLN A 202 20.66 -46.49 11.58
N GLU A 203 20.82 -47.18 10.44
CA GLU A 203 20.14 -48.42 10.15
C GLU A 203 20.82 -49.59 10.89
N ALA A 204 20.02 -50.63 11.14
CA ALA A 204 20.36 -52.06 11.07
C ALA A 204 21.71 -52.58 11.60
N GLY A 205 21.65 -53.55 12.52
CA GLY A 205 22.68 -54.58 12.61
C GLY A 205 22.85 -55.28 13.96
N SER A 206 21.98 -56.26 14.29
CA SER A 206 22.40 -57.55 14.89
C SER A 206 21.22 -58.52 15.00
N GLN A 207 21.25 -59.61 14.23
CA GLN A 207 20.65 -60.90 14.64
C GLN A 207 21.66 -61.57 15.64
N GLN A 208 21.49 -62.74 16.25
CA GLN A 208 20.63 -63.91 16.07
C GLN A 208 20.70 -64.80 17.35
N ASN A 209 20.06 -65.99 17.32
CA ASN A 209 20.18 -67.15 18.25
C ASN A 209 19.30 -67.10 19.53
N SER A 210 18.61 -68.16 19.97
CA SER A 210 18.35 -69.50 19.36
C SER A 210 17.17 -70.21 20.06
N ALA A 211 16.49 -71.12 19.33
CA ALA A 211 15.92 -72.45 19.71
C ALA A 211 15.32 -72.72 21.13
N SER A 212 14.33 -73.59 21.36
CA SER A 212 13.41 -74.39 20.50
C SER A 212 12.41 -75.20 21.34
N GLY A 213 11.23 -75.52 20.77
CA GLY A 213 10.35 -76.65 21.14
C GLY A 213 9.24 -76.36 22.17
N SER A 214 8.18 -77.18 22.31
CA SER A 214 7.48 -78.12 21.39
C SER A 214 6.40 -78.91 22.19
N ARG A 215 5.26 -79.22 21.56
CA ARG A 215 4.18 -80.16 22.01
C ARG A 215 3.29 -79.65 23.18
N GLU A 216 1.99 -79.48 22.92
CA GLU A 216 0.88 -80.43 23.16
C GLU A 216 0.55 -80.63 24.65
N PHE A 217 -0.69 -80.33 25.05
CA PHE A 217 -1.64 -81.33 25.54
C PHE A 217 -3.08 -80.74 25.58
N ALA A 218 -4.08 -81.60 25.47
CA ALA A 218 -5.49 -81.22 25.35
C ALA A 218 -6.27 -81.34 26.68
N SER A 219 -7.45 -80.70 26.71
CA SER A 219 -8.67 -81.12 27.41
C SER A 219 -8.62 -81.41 28.93
N VAL A 220 -9.31 -80.56 29.71
CA VAL A 220 -10.18 -81.04 30.80
C VAL A 220 -11.51 -80.27 30.73
N MET A 221 -12.62 -80.98 30.55
CA MET A 221 -13.96 -80.48 30.84
C MET A 221 -14.32 -80.74 32.31
N GLY A 222 -15.18 -79.89 32.86
CA GLY A 222 -16.06 -80.26 33.98
C GLY A 222 -15.91 -79.43 35.25
N ALA A 223 -16.93 -78.63 35.55
CA ALA A 223 -17.89 -78.98 36.59
C ALA A 223 -18.97 -77.89 36.69
N GLN A 224 -20.24 -78.30 36.72
CA GLN A 224 -21.34 -77.39 37.02
C GLN A 224 -21.26 -76.91 38.47
N ARG A 225 -21.67 -75.66 38.72
CA ARG A 225 -22.40 -75.35 39.95
C ARG A 225 -23.51 -74.35 39.65
N LEU A 226 -24.73 -74.88 39.60
CA LEU A 226 -25.95 -74.09 39.58
C LEU A 226 -26.10 -73.37 40.92
N VAL A 227 -26.40 -72.07 40.88
CA VAL A 227 -27.03 -71.31 41.96
C VAL A 227 -28.02 -70.33 41.30
N PRO A 228 -29.34 -70.47 41.52
CA PRO A 228 -30.33 -69.46 41.14
C PRO A 228 -30.52 -68.41 42.25
N ASP A 229 -31.30 -67.35 41.92
CA ASP A 229 -31.63 -66.15 42.73
C ASP A 229 -30.45 -65.19 43.04
N GLU A 230 -30.55 -63.86 42.85
CA GLU A 230 -31.71 -62.97 42.96
C GLU A 230 -31.80 -61.90 41.84
N ASP A 231 -32.96 -61.80 41.18
CA ASP A 231 -33.32 -60.68 40.29
C ASP A 231 -33.68 -59.41 41.08
N GLY A 232 -32.67 -58.72 41.63
CA GLY A 232 -32.85 -57.47 42.39
C GLY A 232 -31.99 -56.29 41.96
N HIS A 233 -30.71 -56.52 41.64
CA HIS A 233 -29.71 -55.43 41.61
C HIS A 233 -29.09 -55.09 40.25
N ALA A 234 -29.34 -55.87 39.19
CA ALA A 234 -28.74 -55.67 37.86
C ALA A 234 -29.09 -54.32 37.19
N ASN A 235 -30.21 -53.69 37.60
CA ASN A 235 -30.78 -52.52 36.91
C ASN A 235 -30.33 -51.15 37.43
N LEU A 236 -29.56 -51.05 38.53
CA LEU A 236 -29.15 -49.75 39.08
C LEU A 236 -28.23 -48.92 38.16
N PRO A 237 -27.16 -49.49 37.56
CA PRO A 237 -26.24 -48.72 36.71
C PRO A 237 -26.92 -48.14 35.47
N GLU A 238 -27.78 -48.93 34.83
CA GLU A 238 -28.50 -48.53 33.61
C GLU A 238 -29.56 -47.46 33.91
N ARG A 239 -30.28 -47.59 35.03
CA ARG A 239 -31.27 -46.59 35.49
C ARG A 239 -30.59 -45.26 35.82
N ASN A 240 -29.40 -45.29 36.43
CA ASN A 240 -28.59 -44.10 36.70
C ASN A 240 -28.02 -43.47 35.41
N ALA A 241 -27.53 -44.28 34.46
CA ALA A 241 -27.05 -43.77 33.17
C ALA A 241 -28.18 -43.07 32.38
N LYS A 242 -29.38 -43.66 32.31
CA LYS A 242 -30.58 -43.05 31.72
C LYS A 242 -30.98 -41.74 32.43
N TYR A 243 -30.83 -41.66 33.75
CA TYR A 243 -31.08 -40.44 34.54
C TYR A 243 -30.08 -39.31 34.22
N TYR A 244 -28.78 -39.59 34.19
CA TYR A 244 -27.76 -38.58 33.83
C TYR A 244 -27.89 -38.13 32.36
N SER A 245 -28.21 -39.05 31.45
CA SER A 245 -28.50 -38.73 30.05
C SER A 245 -29.68 -37.76 29.92
N ARG A 246 -30.83 -38.05 30.57
CA ARG A 246 -31.99 -37.15 30.58
C ARG A 246 -31.66 -35.78 31.16
N ARG A 247 -30.89 -35.70 32.25
CA ARG A 247 -30.45 -34.42 32.83
C ARG A 247 -29.53 -33.64 31.89
N ALA A 248 -28.60 -34.30 31.20
CA ALA A 248 -27.73 -33.67 30.21
C ALA A 248 -28.54 -33.10 29.03
N ILE A 249 -29.55 -33.83 28.53
CA ILE A 249 -30.47 -33.35 27.48
C ILE A 249 -31.20 -32.10 27.93
N TRP A 250 -31.83 -32.09 29.12
CA TRP A 250 -32.54 -30.91 29.61
C TRP A 250 -31.63 -29.70 29.86
N ALA A 251 -30.40 -29.93 30.35
CA ALA A 251 -29.41 -28.88 30.50
C ALA A 251 -28.95 -28.31 29.13
N PHE A 252 -28.84 -29.15 28.10
CA PHE A 252 -28.52 -28.73 26.74
C PHE A 252 -29.67 -27.97 26.06
N VAL A 253 -30.93 -28.39 26.27
CA VAL A 253 -32.12 -27.64 25.84
C VAL A 253 -32.18 -26.27 26.54
N GLY A 254 -31.93 -26.22 27.85
CA GLY A 254 -31.83 -24.96 28.60
C GLY A 254 -30.71 -24.05 28.09
N LEU A 255 -29.54 -24.61 27.75
CA LEU A 255 -28.45 -23.89 27.11
C LEU A 255 -28.90 -23.27 25.78
N ILE A 256 -29.55 -24.03 24.88
CA ILE A 256 -30.05 -23.54 23.59
C ILE A 256 -31.05 -22.39 23.76
N ILE A 257 -32.00 -22.54 24.69
CA ILE A 257 -33.03 -21.51 24.97
C ILE A 257 -32.41 -20.18 25.39
N ILE A 258 -31.23 -20.20 26.02
CA ILE A 258 -30.52 -19.00 26.49
C ILE A 258 -29.51 -18.49 25.46
N THR A 259 -28.80 -19.38 24.74
CA THR A 259 -27.86 -18.96 23.69
C THR A 259 -28.54 -18.36 22.47
N ALA A 260 -29.66 -18.92 22.00
CA ALA A 260 -30.26 -18.50 20.74
C ALA A 260 -30.75 -17.03 20.75
N PRO A 261 -31.45 -16.53 21.79
CA PRO A 261 -31.79 -15.11 21.90
C PRO A 261 -30.57 -14.20 22.01
N PHE A 262 -29.53 -14.62 22.75
CA PHE A 262 -28.29 -13.87 22.89
C PHE A 262 -27.53 -13.77 21.56
N LEU A 263 -27.38 -14.88 20.83
CA LEU A 263 -26.76 -14.93 19.50
C LEU A 263 -27.52 -14.07 18.49
N TYR A 264 -28.86 -14.18 18.46
CA TYR A 264 -29.70 -13.32 17.62
C TYR A 264 -29.50 -11.84 17.94
N TRP A 265 -29.54 -11.46 19.22
CA TRP A 265 -29.29 -10.10 19.66
C TRP A 265 -27.89 -9.61 19.29
N MET A 266 -26.87 -10.45 19.44
CA MET A 266 -25.48 -10.16 19.08
C MET A 266 -25.28 -9.94 17.57
N ILE A 267 -25.87 -10.80 16.72
CA ILE A 267 -25.85 -10.63 15.25
C ILE A 267 -26.54 -9.31 14.87
N SER A 268 -27.71 -9.06 15.45
CA SER A 268 -28.50 -7.84 15.22
C SER A 268 -27.77 -6.57 15.67
N ARG A 269 -27.01 -6.64 16.78
CA ARG A 269 -26.11 -5.59 17.25
C ARG A 269 -24.93 -5.35 16.30
N ILE A 270 -24.28 -6.42 15.84
CA ILE A 270 -23.15 -6.31 14.91
C ILE A 270 -23.57 -5.56 13.63
N ASP A 271 -24.71 -5.93 13.04
CA ASP A 271 -25.27 -5.25 11.86
C ASP A 271 -25.54 -3.75 12.11
N ARG A 272 -26.19 -3.41 13.24
CA ARG A 272 -26.42 -2.01 13.64
C ARG A 272 -25.15 -1.19 13.85
N LEU A 273 -24.07 -1.81 14.35
CA LEU A 273 -22.79 -1.13 14.59
C LEU A 273 -22.00 -0.91 13.28
N THR A 274 -22.05 -1.87 12.35
CA THR A 274 -21.32 -1.82 11.07
C THR A 274 -22.05 -1.05 9.97
N ARG A 275 -23.38 -0.89 10.06
CA ARG A 275 -24.18 -0.16 9.05
C ARG A 275 -24.86 1.11 9.60
N PRO A 276 -24.10 2.14 9.98
CA PRO A 276 -24.65 3.33 10.63
C PRO A 276 -25.63 4.13 9.74
N LEU A 277 -25.42 4.15 8.41
CA LEU A 277 -26.29 4.86 7.46
C LEU A 277 -27.68 4.23 7.30
N GLU A 278 -27.78 2.90 7.44
CA GLU A 278 -29.04 2.16 7.48
C GLU A 278 -29.71 2.35 8.85
N HIS A 279 -28.93 2.24 9.93
CA HIS A 279 -29.41 2.31 11.32
C HIS A 279 -29.16 3.68 11.98
N ARG A 280 -29.60 4.77 11.34
CA ARG A 280 -29.31 6.17 11.79
C ARG A 280 -29.84 6.47 13.20
N HIS A 281 -31.11 6.13 13.46
CA HIS A 281 -31.74 6.35 14.77
C HIS A 281 -30.97 5.63 15.90
N PHE A 282 -30.54 4.40 15.65
CA PHE A 282 -29.70 3.65 16.58
C PHE A 282 -28.35 4.33 16.79
N THR A 283 -27.68 4.70 15.69
CA THR A 283 -26.35 5.32 15.70
C THR A 283 -26.32 6.62 16.49
N GLU A 284 -27.36 7.46 16.35
CA GLU A 284 -27.44 8.77 16.99
C GLU A 284 -27.94 8.71 18.45
N LYS A 285 -28.86 7.79 18.80
CA LYS A 285 -29.56 7.83 20.10
C LYS A 285 -29.32 6.64 21.03
N MET A 286 -28.98 5.47 20.49
CA MET A 286 -29.00 4.20 21.25
C MET A 286 -27.64 3.51 21.35
N ARG A 287 -26.69 3.80 20.46
CA ARG A 287 -25.39 3.12 20.38
C ARG A 287 -24.57 3.13 21.67
N GLY A 288 -24.56 4.25 22.41
CA GLY A 288 -23.94 4.33 23.73
C GLY A 288 -24.64 3.47 24.79
N LYS A 289 -25.98 3.49 24.82
CA LYS A 289 -26.81 2.70 25.75
C LYS A 289 -26.65 1.20 25.50
N GLU A 290 -26.67 0.77 24.24
CA GLU A 290 -26.47 -0.64 23.87
C GLU A 290 -25.04 -1.10 24.19
N SER A 291 -24.03 -0.23 24.04
CA SER A 291 -22.66 -0.56 24.45
C SER A 291 -22.57 -0.85 25.95
N GLY A 292 -23.21 -0.04 26.80
CA GLY A 292 -23.34 -0.31 28.23
C GLY A 292 -24.10 -1.62 28.54
N LEU A 293 -25.23 -1.85 27.86
CA LEU A 293 -26.01 -3.09 27.98
C LEU A 293 -25.18 -4.33 27.56
N THR A 294 -24.30 -4.20 26.57
CA THR A 294 -23.41 -5.28 26.13
C THR A 294 -22.39 -5.63 27.20
N ILE A 295 -21.78 -4.63 27.84
CA ILE A 295 -20.82 -4.86 28.93
C ILE A 295 -21.52 -5.57 30.09
N ALA A 296 -22.71 -5.10 30.49
CA ALA A 296 -23.52 -5.75 31.52
C ALA A 296 -23.91 -7.20 31.15
N ALA A 297 -24.35 -7.43 29.92
CA ALA A 297 -24.71 -8.76 29.42
C ALA A 297 -23.51 -9.71 29.43
N VAL A 298 -22.32 -9.28 28.99
CA VAL A 298 -21.10 -10.09 29.04
C VAL A 298 -20.73 -10.43 30.49
N VAL A 299 -20.73 -9.46 31.40
CA VAL A 299 -20.40 -9.66 32.82
C VAL A 299 -21.35 -10.66 33.50
N VAL A 300 -22.64 -10.65 33.16
CA VAL A 300 -23.63 -11.57 33.74
C VAL A 300 -23.61 -12.94 33.05
N LEU A 301 -23.49 -13.00 31.73
CA LEU A 301 -23.59 -14.24 30.96
C LEU A 301 -22.31 -15.08 31.03
N THR A 302 -21.12 -14.48 30.99
CA THR A 302 -19.84 -15.23 31.04
C THR A 302 -19.74 -16.21 32.22
N PRO A 303 -20.03 -15.83 33.50
CA PRO A 303 -20.03 -16.79 34.60
C PRO A 303 -21.20 -17.78 34.53
N PHE A 304 -22.36 -17.36 34.05
CA PHE A 304 -23.53 -18.23 33.88
C PHE A 304 -23.26 -19.37 32.87
N PHE A 305 -22.66 -19.05 31.73
CA PHE A 305 -22.20 -20.04 30.75
C PHE A 305 -21.11 -20.96 31.30
N GLY A 306 -20.21 -20.45 32.14
CA GLY A 306 -19.20 -21.26 32.82
C GLY A 306 -19.81 -22.27 33.78
N ILE A 307 -20.79 -21.85 34.59
CA ILE A 307 -21.53 -22.72 35.52
C ILE A 307 -22.30 -23.81 34.76
N ILE A 308 -23.01 -23.45 33.68
CA ILE A 308 -23.72 -24.44 32.84
C ILE A 308 -22.72 -25.39 32.16
N GLY A 309 -21.62 -24.86 31.62
CA GLY A 309 -20.56 -25.66 31.00
C GLY A 309 -19.98 -26.70 31.97
N LEU A 310 -19.66 -26.28 33.21
CA LEU A 310 -19.18 -27.18 34.27
C LEU A 310 -20.24 -28.22 34.67
N ALA A 311 -21.52 -27.82 34.76
CA ALA A 311 -22.62 -28.73 35.08
C ALA A 311 -22.84 -29.78 33.99
N LEU A 312 -22.86 -29.36 32.72
CA LEU A 312 -22.94 -30.24 31.54
C LEU A 312 -21.75 -31.19 31.50
N ALA A 313 -20.53 -30.69 31.66
CA ALA A 313 -19.32 -31.49 31.56
C ALA A 313 -19.17 -32.47 32.74
N ASN A 314 -19.64 -32.13 33.94
CA ASN A 314 -19.77 -33.06 35.07
C ASN A 314 -20.81 -34.17 34.79
N CYS A 315 -21.97 -33.83 34.21
CA CYS A 315 -22.97 -34.82 33.81
C CYS A 315 -22.46 -35.75 32.70
N ALA A 316 -21.79 -35.20 31.69
CA ALA A 316 -21.17 -35.96 30.61
C ALA A 316 -20.07 -36.89 31.13
N SER A 317 -19.18 -36.38 32.00
CA SER A 317 -18.14 -37.18 32.65
C SER A 317 -18.73 -38.36 33.41
N LYS A 318 -19.78 -38.14 34.21
CA LYS A 318 -20.49 -39.21 34.94
C LYS A 318 -21.15 -40.23 34.01
N ALA A 319 -21.77 -39.78 32.91
CA ALA A 319 -22.35 -40.67 31.92
C ALA A 319 -21.28 -41.54 31.22
N ILE A 320 -20.14 -40.96 30.85
CA ILE A 320 -18.97 -41.67 30.29
C ILE A 320 -18.42 -42.67 31.31
N PHE A 321 -18.23 -42.25 32.57
CA PHE A 321 -17.72 -43.11 33.64
C PHE A 321 -18.61 -44.35 33.88
N MET A 322 -19.93 -44.21 33.79
CA MET A 322 -20.88 -45.31 33.91
C MET A 322 -20.94 -46.17 32.63
N GLY A 323 -21.02 -45.57 31.44
CA GLY A 323 -21.19 -46.29 30.18
C GLY A 323 -20.00 -47.18 29.78
N PHE A 324 -18.78 -46.79 30.14
CA PHE A 324 -17.55 -47.56 29.86
C PHE A 324 -17.03 -48.34 31.09
N ASN A 325 -17.79 -48.42 32.19
CA ASN A 325 -17.39 -49.07 33.45
C ASN A 325 -15.98 -48.66 33.93
N ILE A 326 -15.73 -47.35 33.98
CA ILE A 326 -14.38 -46.74 34.15
C ILE A 326 -13.83 -46.86 35.59
N SER A 327 -14.47 -47.66 36.45
CA SER A 327 -13.98 -48.02 37.78
C SER A 327 -12.51 -48.49 37.77
N ARG A 328 -12.08 -49.14 36.68
CA ARG A 328 -10.72 -49.68 36.45
C ARG A 328 -9.65 -48.69 35.97
N PHE A 329 -9.98 -47.45 35.58
CA PHE A 329 -8.96 -46.53 35.06
C PHE A 329 -8.17 -45.82 36.16
N SER A 330 -6.90 -45.53 35.84
CA SER A 330 -5.97 -44.81 36.72
C SER A 330 -6.46 -43.39 37.06
N LEU A 331 -5.94 -42.84 38.16
CA LEU A 331 -6.22 -41.48 38.60
C LEU A 331 -5.94 -40.43 37.51
N GLY A 332 -4.90 -40.67 36.68
CA GLY A 332 -4.52 -39.80 35.57
C GLY A 332 -5.60 -39.65 34.50
N THR A 333 -6.25 -40.75 34.07
CA THR A 333 -7.33 -40.66 33.06
C THR A 333 -8.54 -39.89 33.60
N LYS A 334 -8.87 -40.07 34.89
CA LYS A 334 -9.95 -39.31 35.54
C LYS A 334 -9.62 -37.81 35.56
N LEU A 335 -8.38 -37.45 35.92
CA LEU A 335 -7.89 -36.06 35.87
C LEU A 335 -7.99 -35.46 34.46
N ILE A 336 -7.57 -36.19 33.42
CA ILE A 336 -7.66 -35.73 32.02
C ILE A 336 -9.10 -35.42 31.61
N ILE A 337 -10.05 -36.31 31.94
CA ILE A 337 -11.48 -36.08 31.64
C ILE A 337 -12.00 -34.81 32.34
N TYR A 338 -11.64 -34.59 33.61
CA TYR A 338 -12.01 -33.36 34.32
C TYR A 338 -11.34 -32.10 33.76
N LEU A 339 -10.09 -32.19 33.30
CA LEU A 339 -9.40 -31.07 32.64
C LEU A 339 -10.08 -30.71 31.31
N LEU A 340 -10.39 -31.69 30.46
CA LEU A 340 -11.14 -31.48 29.21
C LEU A 340 -12.52 -30.86 29.47
N ALA A 341 -13.21 -31.30 30.52
CA ALA A 341 -14.47 -30.74 30.99
C ALA A 341 -14.35 -29.25 31.39
N ILE A 342 -13.29 -28.88 32.11
CA ILE A 342 -13.00 -27.48 32.48
C ILE A 342 -12.64 -26.65 31.26
N CYS A 343 -11.81 -27.16 30.34
CA CYS A 343 -11.47 -26.48 29.09
C CYS A 343 -12.71 -26.20 28.22
N PHE A 344 -13.65 -27.15 28.13
CA PHE A 344 -14.92 -26.97 27.43
C PHE A 344 -15.78 -25.86 28.07
N ALA A 345 -15.91 -25.86 29.39
CA ALA A 345 -16.64 -24.80 30.11
C ALA A 345 -15.99 -23.42 29.94
N ALA A 346 -14.65 -23.35 29.98
CA ALA A 346 -13.90 -22.13 29.75
C ALA A 346 -14.07 -21.60 28.31
N ALA A 347 -14.11 -22.48 27.31
CA ALA A 347 -14.38 -22.11 25.92
C ALA A 347 -15.76 -21.47 25.77
N LEU A 348 -16.82 -22.10 26.30
CA LEU A 348 -18.18 -21.54 26.26
C LEU A 348 -18.29 -20.16 26.94
N SER A 349 -17.58 -19.95 28.06
CA SER A 349 -17.48 -18.63 28.70
C SER A 349 -16.74 -17.60 27.84
N LEU A 350 -15.68 -18.01 27.14
CA LEU A 350 -14.86 -17.15 26.31
C LEU A 350 -15.56 -16.74 25.01
N ASP A 351 -16.37 -17.61 24.41
CA ASP A 351 -17.13 -17.33 23.18
C ASP A 351 -18.03 -16.09 23.32
N VAL A 352 -18.66 -15.90 24.48
CA VAL A 352 -19.48 -14.71 24.80
C VAL A 352 -18.65 -13.43 24.71
N PHE A 353 -17.44 -13.45 25.27
CA PHE A 353 -16.52 -12.31 25.24
C PHE A 353 -15.98 -12.06 23.83
N VAL A 354 -15.59 -13.12 23.12
CA VAL A 354 -15.08 -13.04 21.74
C VAL A 354 -16.15 -12.50 20.78
N LEU A 355 -17.40 -12.95 20.88
CA LEU A 355 -18.50 -12.41 20.07
C LEU A 355 -18.80 -10.94 20.39
N ALA A 356 -18.77 -10.56 21.67
CA ALA A 356 -19.05 -9.19 22.10
C ALA A 356 -17.95 -8.18 21.67
N ALA A 357 -16.69 -8.58 21.80
CA ALA A 357 -15.52 -7.75 21.53
C ALA A 357 -15.02 -7.89 20.08
N ALA A 358 -14.67 -9.10 19.63
CA ALA A 358 -14.07 -9.33 18.30
C ALA A 358 -15.10 -9.37 17.17
N GLY A 359 -16.36 -9.78 17.44
CA GLY A 359 -17.43 -9.86 16.44
C GLY A 359 -17.64 -8.58 15.60
N PRO A 360 -17.86 -7.40 16.23
CA PRO A 360 -17.98 -6.14 15.50
C PRO A 360 -16.74 -5.78 14.68
N HIS A 361 -15.54 -6.07 15.17
CA HIS A 361 -14.29 -5.79 14.47
C HIS A 361 -14.10 -6.69 13.24
N ALA A 362 -14.44 -7.98 13.37
CA ALA A 362 -14.38 -8.93 12.27
C ALA A 362 -15.37 -8.55 11.16
N ALA A 363 -16.62 -8.21 11.52
CA ALA A 363 -17.63 -7.77 10.57
C ALA A 363 -17.27 -6.43 9.90
N TRP A 364 -16.70 -5.47 10.65
CA TRP A 364 -16.20 -4.20 10.09
C TRP A 364 -15.08 -4.44 9.06
N LYS A 365 -14.10 -5.29 9.42
CA LYS A 365 -13.00 -5.66 8.53
C LYS A 365 -13.52 -6.34 7.26
N ASP A 366 -14.50 -7.24 7.39
CA ASP A 366 -15.11 -7.92 6.25
C ASP A 366 -15.85 -6.98 5.30
N GLN A 367 -16.63 -6.04 5.87
CA GLN A 367 -17.36 -5.01 5.13
C GLN A 367 -16.43 -4.03 4.38
N MET A 368 -15.29 -3.66 4.98
CA MET A 368 -14.39 -2.64 4.46
C MET A 368 -13.27 -3.17 3.55
N LYS A 369 -12.91 -4.46 3.60
CA LYS A 369 -11.74 -5.03 2.89
C LYS A 369 -11.72 -4.72 1.39
N ASP A 370 -12.87 -4.84 0.72
CA ASP A 370 -13.02 -4.70 -0.73
C ASP A 370 -13.29 -3.24 -1.15
N SER A 371 -13.40 -2.27 -0.23
CA SER A 371 -13.87 -0.92 -0.54
C SER A 371 -13.06 -0.21 -1.63
N CYS A 372 -11.72 -0.36 -1.66
CA CYS A 372 -10.87 0.23 -2.71
C CYS A 372 -10.73 -0.64 -3.98
N ARG A 373 -11.48 -1.72 -4.14
CA ARG A 373 -11.38 -2.59 -5.32
C ARG A 373 -11.92 -1.87 -6.57
N GLY A 374 -11.07 -1.73 -7.59
CA GLY A 374 -11.39 -0.98 -8.82
C GLY A 374 -11.06 0.51 -8.78
N PHE A 375 -10.25 0.92 -7.79
CA PHE A 375 -9.56 2.20 -7.72
C PHE A 375 -8.06 1.94 -7.86
N ASP A 376 -7.31 2.85 -8.47
CA ASP A 376 -5.85 2.72 -8.71
C ASP A 376 -5.00 3.56 -7.75
N THR A 377 -5.66 4.30 -6.85
CA THR A 377 -5.04 5.28 -5.98
C THR A 377 -5.73 5.30 -4.62
N ARG A 378 -4.93 5.42 -3.56
CA ARG A 378 -5.39 5.64 -2.19
C ARG A 378 -4.73 6.88 -1.58
N VAL A 379 -5.41 7.49 -0.62
CA VAL A 379 -4.92 8.62 0.19
C VAL A 379 -5.25 8.35 1.64
N LYS A 380 -4.28 8.48 2.55
CA LYS A 380 -4.53 8.44 4.02
C LYS A 380 -4.98 9.83 4.47
N LEU A 381 -6.18 9.96 5.03
CA LEU A 381 -6.68 11.22 5.58
C LEU A 381 -6.40 11.37 7.09
N ASP A 382 -5.91 10.30 7.71
CA ASP A 382 -5.62 10.23 9.14
C ASP A 382 -4.14 10.04 9.41
N ASN A 383 -3.65 10.76 10.43
CA ASN A 383 -2.37 10.47 11.03
C ASN A 383 -2.58 9.42 12.12
N GLN A 384 -1.90 8.28 11.96
CA GLN A 384 -1.76 7.29 13.02
C GLN A 384 -0.84 7.88 14.10
N LYS A 385 -1.36 7.97 15.33
CA LYS A 385 -0.54 8.19 16.51
C LYS A 385 0.01 6.84 17.00
N ASP A 386 1.18 6.86 17.62
CA ASP A 386 1.77 5.66 18.21
C ASP A 386 0.83 5.01 19.24
N TYR A 387 0.85 3.67 19.27
CA TYR A 387 0.24 2.79 20.27
C TYR A 387 -1.15 3.20 20.79
N GLY A 388 -2.20 2.82 20.05
CA GLY A 388 -3.57 2.74 20.57
C GLY A 388 -4.30 4.09 20.74
N SER A 389 -3.77 5.18 20.19
CA SER A 389 -4.43 6.49 20.20
C SER A 389 -5.29 6.69 18.94
N SER A 390 -6.49 7.23 19.13
CA SER A 390 -7.47 7.49 18.06
C SER A 390 -6.88 8.29 16.89
N SER A 391 -7.16 7.84 15.67
CA SER A 391 -6.75 8.55 14.46
C SER A 391 -7.33 9.98 14.41
N ILE A 392 -6.47 10.95 14.07
CA ILE A 392 -6.87 12.36 13.91
C ILE A 392 -6.70 12.80 12.45
N PRO A 393 -7.53 13.75 11.96
CA PRO A 393 -7.38 14.31 10.63
C PRO A 393 -5.99 14.89 10.43
N SER A 394 -5.32 14.43 9.37
CA SER A 394 -4.04 14.94 8.94
C SER A 394 -4.18 16.29 8.23
N SER A 395 -3.16 17.13 8.39
CA SER A 395 -2.93 18.34 7.59
C SER A 395 -1.99 18.10 6.41
N SER A 396 -1.51 16.87 6.19
CA SER A 396 -0.76 16.50 4.99
C SER A 396 -1.08 15.08 4.57
N PHE A 397 -1.18 14.83 3.26
CA PHE A 397 -1.48 13.51 2.74
C PHE A 397 -0.82 13.27 1.39
N THR A 398 -0.42 12.01 1.19
CA THR A 398 0.30 11.55 -0.01
C THR A 398 -0.52 10.47 -0.69
N LEU A 399 -0.51 10.48 -2.03
CA LEU A 399 -1.14 9.44 -2.83
C LEU A 399 -0.23 8.21 -2.91
N TYR A 400 -0.84 7.03 -2.93
CA TYR A 400 -0.14 5.76 -3.12
C TYR A 400 -0.99 4.78 -3.93
N VAL A 401 -0.33 3.82 -4.59
CA VAL A 401 -0.98 2.76 -5.35
C VAL A 401 -1.47 1.67 -4.38
N PRO A 402 -2.67 1.11 -4.55
CA PRO A 402 -3.11 -0.07 -3.80
C PRO A 402 -2.14 -1.25 -3.95
N ASP A 403 -2.03 -2.03 -2.86
CA ASP A 403 -1.56 -3.42 -2.89
C ASP A 403 -0.12 -3.66 -3.40
N THR A 404 0.75 -2.63 -3.37
CA THR A 404 2.20 -2.81 -3.46
C THR A 404 2.77 -3.24 -2.11
N LEU A 405 3.55 -4.33 -2.08
CA LEU A 405 4.25 -4.80 -0.87
C LEU A 405 5.42 -3.90 -0.44
N GLU A 406 5.87 -3.04 -1.34
CA GLU A 406 6.80 -1.95 -1.08
C GLU A 406 5.99 -0.64 -1.00
N GLU A 407 6.28 0.26 -0.05
CA GLU A 407 5.77 1.62 -0.15
C GLU A 407 6.23 2.20 -1.50
N PRO A 408 5.34 2.82 -2.30
CA PRO A 408 5.75 3.37 -3.58
C PRO A 408 6.88 4.36 -3.34
N ILE A 409 7.98 4.20 -4.10
CA ILE A 409 9.16 5.07 -4.01
C ILE A 409 8.67 6.50 -4.19
N ARG A 410 8.69 7.29 -3.10
CA ARG A 410 8.13 8.63 -3.06
C ARG A 410 8.73 9.46 -4.20
N GLN A 411 7.91 9.79 -5.20
CA GLN A 411 8.18 10.94 -6.06
C GLN A 411 7.96 12.19 -5.21
N ILE A 412 9.02 12.60 -4.50
CA ILE A 412 9.02 13.71 -3.55
C ILE A 412 8.42 14.94 -4.24
N GLY A 413 7.32 15.44 -3.69
CA GLY A 413 6.68 16.69 -4.13
C GLY A 413 5.77 16.63 -5.36
N ILE A 414 5.45 15.47 -5.96
CA ILE A 414 4.50 15.37 -7.11
C ILE A 414 3.09 14.91 -6.70
N ASP A 415 2.98 14.15 -5.60
CA ASP A 415 1.73 13.51 -5.14
C ASP A 415 1.43 13.83 -3.66
N GLU A 416 1.95 14.97 -3.18
CA GLU A 416 1.83 15.43 -1.80
C GLU A 416 0.98 16.69 -1.70
N PHE A 417 0.00 16.66 -0.80
CA PHE A 417 -0.91 17.77 -0.52
C PHE A 417 -0.79 18.18 0.95
N LYS A 418 -0.76 19.49 1.19
CA LYS A 418 -0.68 20.11 2.53
C LYS A 418 -1.89 21.03 2.72
N MET A 419 -2.60 20.84 3.83
CA MET A 419 -3.65 21.72 4.30
C MET A 419 -3.05 22.76 5.25
N THR A 420 -3.26 24.04 5.00
CA THR A 420 -2.93 25.09 5.97
C THR A 420 -4.06 25.23 6.99
N VAL A 421 -3.73 25.82 8.15
CA VAL A 421 -4.73 26.34 9.10
C VAL A 421 -5.65 27.34 8.37
N PRO A 422 -6.94 27.46 8.75
CA PRO A 422 -7.85 28.44 8.16
C PRO A 422 -7.26 29.85 8.14
N VAL A 423 -7.27 30.48 6.98
CA VAL A 423 -6.69 31.82 6.78
C VAL A 423 -7.80 32.86 6.97
N GLU A 424 -7.83 33.49 8.15
CA GLU A 424 -8.70 34.63 8.43
C GLU A 424 -7.99 35.96 8.12
N LYS A 425 -8.61 36.84 7.32
CA LYS A 425 -7.96 38.09 6.89
C LYS A 425 -8.25 39.34 7.73
N SER A 426 -9.38 39.42 8.45
CA SER A 426 -9.91 40.63 9.13
C SER A 426 -11.32 40.39 9.69
N LYS A 427 -11.53 40.39 11.01
CA LYS A 427 -12.75 39.88 11.70
C LYS A 427 -14.13 40.48 11.31
N LEU A 428 -14.23 41.38 10.34
CA LEU A 428 -15.44 42.13 9.98
C LEU A 428 -15.92 41.98 8.52
N SER A 429 -15.20 41.30 7.62
CA SER A 429 -15.63 41.14 6.22
C SER A 429 -16.58 39.96 6.04
N THR A 430 -17.53 40.09 5.11
CA THR A 430 -18.45 39.01 4.68
C THR A 430 -18.19 38.57 3.24
N ASP A 431 -17.04 38.94 2.66
CA ASP A 431 -16.69 38.67 1.27
C ASP A 431 -16.37 37.18 1.02
N PRO A 432 -16.55 36.65 -0.21
CA PRO A 432 -16.13 35.29 -0.54
C PRO A 432 -14.62 35.06 -0.32
N PHE A 433 -14.28 33.90 0.26
CA PHE A 433 -12.90 33.57 0.65
C PHE A 433 -12.27 34.56 1.63
N TYR A 434 -13.11 35.19 2.47
CA TYR A 434 -12.71 35.92 3.65
C TYR A 434 -11.98 35.01 4.66
N SER A 435 -12.57 33.84 4.94
CA SER A 435 -12.00 32.75 5.73
C SER A 435 -12.11 31.46 4.92
N TYR A 436 -11.01 30.72 4.80
CA TYR A 436 -10.97 29.51 3.97
C TYR A 436 -9.90 28.54 4.46
N HIS A 437 -10.15 27.25 4.24
CA HIS A 437 -9.13 26.21 4.31
C HIS A 437 -8.40 26.19 2.97
N ARG A 438 -7.06 26.20 2.96
CA ARG A 438 -6.27 26.06 1.74
C ARG A 438 -5.59 24.70 1.69
N MET A 439 -5.78 24.00 0.58
CA MET A 439 -4.99 22.85 0.17
C MET A 439 -3.96 23.31 -0.86
N THR A 440 -2.67 23.14 -0.59
CA THR A 440 -1.63 23.28 -1.61
C THR A 440 -1.13 21.90 -2.01
N GLY A 441 -0.68 21.76 -3.25
CA GLY A 441 -0.06 20.54 -3.73
C GLY A 441 0.49 20.71 -5.13
N THR A 442 1.10 19.64 -5.62
CA THR A 442 1.59 19.52 -6.98
C THR A 442 0.75 18.46 -7.69
N LEU A 443 0.46 18.65 -8.97
CA LEU A 443 -0.17 17.64 -9.83
C LEU A 443 0.82 17.07 -10.86
N SER A 444 1.83 17.85 -11.24
CA SER A 444 2.95 17.42 -12.09
C SER A 444 4.18 18.31 -11.79
N PRO A 445 5.39 17.96 -12.22
CA PRO A 445 6.59 18.81 -12.05
C PRO A 445 6.44 20.27 -12.52
N GLU A 446 5.47 20.55 -13.39
CA GLU A 446 5.19 21.87 -13.97
C GLU A 446 3.89 22.49 -13.44
N ILE A 447 3.03 21.71 -12.77
CA ILE A 447 1.68 22.11 -12.35
C ILE A 447 1.59 22.08 -10.83
N HIS A 448 1.82 23.23 -10.21
CA HIS A 448 1.55 23.48 -8.79
C HIS A 448 0.19 24.15 -8.63
N VAL A 449 -0.59 23.73 -7.62
CA VAL A 449 -1.95 24.21 -7.40
C VAL A 449 -2.20 24.60 -5.95
N ALA A 450 -3.02 25.63 -5.76
CA ALA A 450 -3.66 25.93 -4.49
C ALA A 450 -5.18 25.89 -4.67
N ILE A 451 -5.88 25.18 -3.79
CA ILE A 451 -7.34 25.09 -3.76
C ILE A 451 -7.83 25.68 -2.43
N ASN A 452 -8.63 26.74 -2.51
CA ASN A 452 -9.25 27.36 -1.34
C ASN A 452 -10.70 26.88 -1.20
N PHE A 453 -11.10 26.49 0.01
CA PHE A 453 -12.45 26.07 0.37
C PHE A 453 -13.02 27.03 1.41
N ASP A 454 -13.99 27.85 1.01
CA ASP A 454 -14.80 28.68 1.90
C ASP A 454 -15.98 27.84 2.39
N LEU A 455 -15.84 27.27 3.59
CA LEU A 455 -16.84 26.38 4.17
C LEU A 455 -18.13 27.12 4.54
N TYR A 456 -18.08 28.43 4.78
CA TYR A 456 -19.23 29.22 5.19
C TYR A 456 -20.08 29.68 4.00
N LYS A 457 -19.44 30.16 2.93
CA LYS A 457 -20.11 30.56 1.67
C LYS A 457 -20.40 29.39 0.73
N HIS A 458 -19.85 28.22 1.02
CA HIS A 458 -19.94 27.00 0.19
C HIS A 458 -19.32 27.17 -1.20
N MET A 459 -18.12 27.76 -1.24
CA MET A 459 -17.40 28.10 -2.47
C MET A 459 -16.01 27.49 -2.50
N TRP A 460 -15.55 27.11 -3.69
CA TRP A 460 -14.18 26.67 -3.95
C TRP A 460 -13.54 27.45 -5.10
N ARG A 461 -12.21 27.54 -5.08
CA ARG A 461 -11.41 28.03 -6.20
C ARG A 461 -10.08 27.32 -6.29
N ILE A 462 -9.70 26.93 -7.51
CA ILE A 462 -8.39 26.41 -7.88
C ILE A 462 -7.59 27.56 -8.48
N MET A 463 -6.35 27.73 -8.03
CA MET A 463 -5.39 28.65 -8.61
C MET A 463 -4.14 27.87 -9.02
N ASN A 464 -3.63 28.19 -10.20
CA ASN A 464 -2.32 27.72 -10.64
C ASN A 464 -1.26 28.59 -9.97
N LEU A 465 -0.22 27.95 -9.46
CA LEU A 465 0.92 28.59 -8.81
C LEU A 465 2.10 28.59 -9.77
N THR A 466 2.51 29.76 -10.24
CA THR A 466 3.75 29.90 -11.02
C THR A 466 4.86 30.41 -10.09
N CYS A 467 5.78 29.50 -9.75
CA CYS A 467 6.92 29.78 -8.87
C CYS A 467 8.09 30.34 -9.69
N THR A 468 8.58 31.52 -9.35
CA THR A 468 9.82 32.08 -9.94
C THR A 468 11.10 31.43 -9.39
N SER A 469 10.99 30.60 -8.35
CA SER A 469 12.08 29.81 -7.77
C SER A 469 11.53 28.51 -7.15
N PRO A 470 12.25 27.38 -7.24
CA PRO A 470 11.77 26.10 -6.74
C PRO A 470 11.69 26.10 -5.19
N PRO A 471 10.61 25.54 -4.59
CA PRO A 471 10.47 25.49 -3.15
C PRO A 471 11.53 24.58 -2.51
N ASN A 472 12.05 24.98 -1.34
CA ASN A 472 12.96 24.16 -0.56
C ASN A 472 12.20 22.94 0.02
N PRO A 473 12.54 21.69 -0.34
CA PRO A 473 11.80 20.51 0.11
C PRO A 473 11.92 20.23 1.62
N ASN A 474 12.81 20.94 2.33
CA ASN A 474 13.04 20.78 3.77
C ASN A 474 12.45 21.92 4.63
N SER A 475 11.73 22.91 4.05
CA SER A 475 11.12 23.97 4.86
C SER A 475 9.77 23.52 5.44
N ASN A 476 9.63 23.58 6.76
CA ASN A 476 8.34 23.39 7.45
C ASN A 476 7.32 24.50 7.13
N ASP A 477 7.76 25.57 6.48
CA ASP A 477 6.97 26.76 6.18
C ASP A 477 5.65 26.41 5.46
N THR A 478 4.59 27.06 5.90
CA THR A 478 3.24 26.98 5.30
C THR A 478 2.96 28.15 4.37
N THR A 479 3.87 29.12 4.28
CA THR A 479 3.77 30.24 3.34
C THR A 479 4.29 29.84 1.96
N LEU A 480 3.68 30.39 0.92
CA LEU A 480 4.15 30.20 -0.46
C LEU A 480 5.48 30.95 -0.67
N PRO A 481 6.41 30.44 -1.50
CA PRO A 481 7.65 31.12 -1.81
C PRO A 481 7.46 32.57 -2.27
N GLN A 482 8.33 33.48 -1.85
CA GLN A 482 8.33 34.86 -2.35
C GLN A 482 8.50 34.85 -3.88
N GLY A 483 7.65 35.61 -4.58
CA GLY A 483 7.59 35.61 -6.05
C GLY A 483 6.63 34.59 -6.67
N THR A 484 5.90 33.80 -5.87
CA THR A 484 4.80 32.98 -6.41
C THR A 484 3.62 33.85 -6.82
N THR A 485 3.18 33.76 -8.08
CA THR A 485 1.95 34.39 -8.55
C THR A 485 0.79 33.39 -8.56
N GLU A 486 -0.37 33.81 -8.04
CA GLU A 486 -1.61 33.01 -8.00
C GLU A 486 -2.54 33.41 -9.14
N ALA A 487 -2.71 32.56 -10.15
CA ALA A 487 -3.67 32.77 -11.23
C ALA A 487 -4.92 31.91 -10.98
N ILE A 488 -6.11 32.51 -10.85
CA ILE A 488 -7.36 31.75 -10.70
C ILE A 488 -7.60 30.95 -11.99
N PHE A 489 -7.62 29.63 -11.85
CA PHE A 489 -7.85 28.69 -12.95
C PHE A 489 -9.33 28.32 -13.07
N LYS A 490 -9.99 28.02 -11.94
CA LYS A 490 -11.40 27.65 -11.90
C LYS A 490 -12.04 27.99 -10.56
N THR A 491 -13.32 28.29 -10.55
CA THR A 491 -14.14 28.50 -9.35
C THR A 491 -15.41 27.65 -9.42
N GLY A 492 -16.05 27.46 -8.27
CA GLY A 492 -17.36 26.80 -8.21
C GLY A 492 -17.95 26.84 -6.81
N THR A 493 -19.08 26.17 -6.66
CA THR A 493 -19.94 26.19 -5.48
C THR A 493 -20.32 24.76 -5.07
N TRP A 494 -20.94 24.60 -3.90
CA TRP A 494 -21.67 23.38 -3.58
C TRP A 494 -22.97 23.68 -2.85
N THR A 495 -23.95 22.79 -3.01
CA THR A 495 -25.26 22.95 -2.33
C THR A 495 -25.13 22.77 -0.82
N GLN A 496 -25.78 23.64 -0.05
CA GLN A 496 -25.94 23.46 1.39
C GLN A 496 -26.71 22.17 1.70
N THR A 497 -26.28 21.44 2.73
CA THR A 497 -26.92 20.18 3.14
C THR A 497 -27.69 20.33 4.45
N THR A 498 -28.89 19.78 4.48
CA THR A 498 -29.75 19.67 5.67
C THR A 498 -29.96 18.20 6.04
N ARG A 499 -30.76 17.93 7.07
CA ARG A 499 -31.18 16.56 7.40
C ARG A 499 -32.04 15.94 6.30
N ASP A 500 -32.88 16.75 5.67
CA ASP A 500 -33.85 16.32 4.65
C ASP A 500 -33.24 16.25 3.24
N ASN A 501 -32.26 17.12 2.95
CA ASN A 501 -31.38 17.01 1.79
C ASN A 501 -29.91 16.86 2.23
N PRO A 502 -29.45 15.64 2.55
CA PRO A 502 -28.10 15.41 3.07
C PRO A 502 -27.02 15.33 1.98
N HIS A 503 -27.33 15.63 0.72
CA HIS A 503 -26.45 15.43 -0.43
C HIS A 503 -25.83 16.76 -0.91
N VAL A 504 -24.51 16.77 -1.11
CA VAL A 504 -23.82 17.85 -1.84
C VAL A 504 -23.92 17.60 -3.35
N LEU A 505 -24.21 18.64 -4.11
CA LEU A 505 -24.01 18.72 -5.56
C LEU A 505 -22.93 19.76 -5.86
N ILE A 506 -22.03 19.46 -6.80
CA ILE A 506 -20.98 20.35 -7.30
C ILE A 506 -21.15 20.44 -8.82
N PRO A 507 -21.97 21.37 -9.34
CA PRO A 507 -22.38 21.38 -10.73
C PRO A 507 -21.22 21.66 -11.70
N GLU A 508 -20.25 22.49 -11.32
CA GLU A 508 -19.16 22.96 -12.19
C GLU A 508 -18.12 21.86 -12.53
N ILE A 509 -18.20 20.70 -11.87
CA ILE A 509 -17.44 19.47 -12.16
C ILE A 509 -18.33 18.23 -12.27
N SER A 510 -19.65 18.40 -12.38
CA SER A 510 -20.64 17.31 -12.54
C SER A 510 -20.49 16.19 -11.49
N LEU A 511 -20.51 16.55 -10.20
CA LEU A 511 -20.42 15.60 -9.08
C LEU A 511 -21.59 15.68 -8.11
N GLN A 512 -21.84 14.55 -7.44
CA GLN A 512 -22.68 14.43 -6.25
C GLN A 512 -21.91 13.71 -5.12
N ILE A 513 -22.01 14.22 -3.90
CA ILE A 513 -21.50 13.58 -2.67
C ILE A 513 -22.67 13.34 -1.70
N PRO A 514 -23.26 12.13 -1.69
CA PRO A 514 -24.35 11.80 -0.78
C PRO A 514 -23.93 11.77 0.69
N ASN A 515 -24.90 12.03 1.58
CA ASN A 515 -24.75 11.89 3.04
C ASN A 515 -23.70 12.81 3.70
N MET A 516 -23.33 13.93 3.06
CA MET A 516 -22.39 14.92 3.60
C MET A 516 -22.90 15.60 4.89
N HIS A 517 -24.21 15.77 5.07
CA HIS A 517 -24.77 16.21 6.35
C HIS A 517 -24.41 15.23 7.49
N TYR A 518 -24.49 13.91 7.24
CA TYR A 518 -24.14 12.90 8.22
C TYR A 518 -22.62 12.83 8.44
N PHE A 519 -21.81 12.92 7.37
CA PHE A 519 -20.34 13.00 7.44
C PHE A 519 -19.83 14.09 8.40
N THR A 520 -20.43 15.29 8.28
CA THR A 520 -20.11 16.45 9.12
C THR A 520 -20.76 16.39 10.50
N THR A 521 -21.77 15.53 10.70
CA THR A 521 -22.44 15.33 11.99
C THR A 521 -21.69 14.35 12.89
N HIS A 522 -21.17 13.23 12.36
CA HIS A 522 -20.48 12.23 13.18
C HIS A 522 -19.44 11.42 12.40
N CYS A 523 -18.26 11.20 12.99
CA CYS A 523 -17.17 10.49 12.33
C CYS A 523 -17.53 9.06 11.88
N VAL A 524 -18.51 8.40 12.53
CA VAL A 524 -18.92 7.04 12.20
C VAL A 524 -19.55 6.92 10.80
N TYR A 525 -20.02 8.03 10.23
CA TYR A 525 -20.49 8.10 8.85
C TYR A 525 -19.37 8.37 7.84
N GLN A 526 -18.19 8.84 8.29
CA GLN A 526 -17.07 9.21 7.41
C GLN A 526 -16.52 8.07 6.54
N PRO A 527 -16.49 6.80 6.97
CA PRO A 527 -16.07 5.66 6.13
C PRO A 527 -17.03 5.31 4.98
N PHE A 528 -18.20 5.95 4.89
CA PHE A 528 -19.29 5.56 3.99
C PHE A 528 -19.58 6.58 2.89
N MET A 529 -18.66 7.51 2.60
CA MET A 529 -18.83 8.47 1.51
C MET A 529 -18.55 7.82 0.16
N LYS A 530 -19.36 8.19 -0.82
CA LYS A 530 -19.12 7.98 -2.25
C LYS A 530 -19.23 9.32 -2.94
N VAL A 531 -18.42 9.52 -3.96
CA VAL A 531 -18.52 10.64 -4.89
C VAL A 531 -18.85 10.08 -6.25
N TYR A 532 -20.00 10.47 -6.74
CA TYR A 532 -20.55 10.02 -8.01
C TYR A 532 -20.38 11.10 -9.07
N SER A 533 -20.09 10.68 -10.30
CA SER A 533 -20.29 11.55 -11.46
C SER A 533 -21.77 11.66 -11.77
N THR A 534 -22.20 12.89 -12.09
CA THR A 534 -23.54 13.21 -12.59
C THR A 534 -23.55 13.56 -14.08
N SER A 535 -22.41 13.43 -14.76
CA SER A 535 -22.24 13.74 -16.18
C SER A 535 -23.23 12.95 -17.05
N GLY A 536 -24.11 13.67 -17.75
CA GLY A 536 -25.13 13.07 -18.63
C GLY A 536 -26.35 12.48 -17.89
N LEU A 537 -26.50 12.70 -16.58
CA LEU A 537 -27.67 12.25 -15.82
C LEU A 537 -28.75 13.33 -15.70
N SER A 538 -30.01 12.93 -15.78
CA SER A 538 -31.16 13.78 -15.46
C SER A 538 -31.30 13.99 -13.94
N PRO A 539 -31.97 15.06 -13.46
CA PRO A 539 -32.17 15.32 -12.03
C PRO A 539 -32.77 14.13 -11.27
N ALA A 540 -33.73 13.41 -11.87
CA ALA A 540 -34.34 12.22 -11.26
C ALA A 540 -33.34 11.06 -11.10
N GLN A 541 -32.40 10.89 -12.03
CA GLN A 541 -31.32 9.90 -11.92
C GLN A 541 -30.32 10.28 -10.83
N ILE A 542 -30.00 11.57 -10.68
CA ILE A 542 -29.13 12.10 -9.61
C ILE A 542 -29.79 11.91 -8.23
N THR A 543 -31.08 12.19 -8.09
CA THR A 543 -31.82 11.88 -6.84
C THR A 543 -31.78 10.38 -6.53
N LYS A 544 -32.02 9.51 -7.52
CA LYS A 544 -31.94 8.05 -7.38
C LYS A 544 -30.53 7.56 -7.05
N GLN A 545 -29.48 8.26 -7.49
CA GLN A 545 -28.08 7.98 -7.18
C GLN A 545 -27.75 8.34 -5.72
N GLY A 546 -28.27 9.47 -5.24
CA GLY A 546 -28.08 9.94 -3.86
C GLY A 546 -28.64 9.02 -2.77
N ILE A 547 -29.76 8.36 -3.04
CA ILE A 547 -30.44 7.45 -2.08
C ILE A 547 -29.97 5.98 -2.14
N ARG A 548 -28.95 5.64 -2.96
CA ARG A 548 -28.44 4.27 -3.04
C ARG A 548 -27.81 3.82 -1.72
N GLU A 549 -28.07 2.57 -1.35
CA GLU A 549 -27.38 1.90 -0.25
C GLU A 549 -25.85 1.88 -0.48
N TRP A 550 -25.10 1.94 0.62
CA TRP A 550 -23.65 1.85 0.53
C TRP A 550 -23.24 0.40 0.19
N SER A 551 -22.19 0.26 -0.63
CA SER A 551 -21.66 -1.04 -1.04
C SER A 551 -20.18 -0.90 -1.40
N PRO A 552 -19.32 -1.87 -1.04
CA PRO A 552 -17.91 -1.85 -1.39
C PRO A 552 -17.67 -2.21 -2.87
N LYS A 553 -18.68 -2.70 -3.60
CA LYS A 553 -18.55 -3.11 -5.01
C LYS A 553 -18.02 -1.97 -5.90
N ASN A 554 -17.28 -2.32 -6.93
CA ASN A 554 -16.82 -1.35 -7.93
C ASN A 554 -18.01 -0.89 -8.79
N GLU A 555 -18.25 0.42 -8.84
CA GLU A 555 -19.31 1.05 -9.63
C GLU A 555 -18.67 2.04 -10.61
N LYS A 556 -19.01 1.98 -11.90
CA LYS A 556 -18.43 2.87 -12.91
C LYS A 556 -18.64 4.35 -12.56
N GLU A 557 -19.84 4.67 -12.09
CA GLU A 557 -20.32 5.99 -11.65
C GLU A 557 -19.47 6.64 -10.54
N VAL A 558 -18.78 5.82 -9.72
CA VAL A 558 -18.09 6.29 -8.50
C VAL A 558 -16.63 6.61 -8.84
N VAL A 559 -16.29 7.90 -8.79
CA VAL A 559 -14.92 8.41 -9.07
C VAL A 559 -14.02 8.35 -7.84
N MET A 560 -14.62 8.54 -6.66
CA MET A 560 -13.93 8.53 -5.36
C MET A 560 -14.86 8.01 -4.27
N ARG A 561 -14.29 7.42 -3.20
CA ARG A 561 -15.03 7.04 -1.99
C ARG A 561 -14.11 7.03 -0.77
N THR A 562 -14.66 7.06 0.43
CA THR A 562 -13.91 6.80 1.67
C THR A 562 -14.04 5.34 2.10
N ALA A 563 -13.13 4.90 2.97
CA ALA A 563 -13.16 3.64 3.71
C ALA A 563 -12.25 3.75 4.94
N ALA A 564 -12.53 3.01 6.02
CA ALA A 564 -11.65 2.98 7.20
C ALA A 564 -11.13 1.57 7.43
N PHE A 565 -9.80 1.40 7.30
CA PHE A 565 -9.13 0.10 7.26
C PHE A 565 -8.43 -0.21 8.58
N GLY A 566 -8.95 -1.18 9.31
CA GLY A 566 -8.36 -1.64 10.57
C GLY A 566 -9.44 -2.05 11.57
N TYR A 567 -9.14 -1.85 12.84
CA TYR A 567 -10.00 -2.21 13.95
C TYR A 567 -10.94 -1.06 14.34
N TYR A 568 -11.94 -0.77 13.47
CA TYR A 568 -13.17 -0.03 13.79
C TYR A 568 -13.01 1.44 14.27
N PRO A 569 -13.73 2.38 13.64
CA PRO A 569 -13.40 3.00 12.36
C PRO A 569 -12.09 3.83 12.37
N ASP A 570 -10.95 3.24 12.76
CA ASP A 570 -9.63 3.87 12.64
C ASP A 570 -9.13 3.93 11.18
N ASN A 571 -8.18 4.84 10.91
CA ASN A 571 -7.41 4.93 9.66
C ASN A 571 -8.31 5.16 8.43
N LEU A 572 -8.98 6.32 8.42
CA LEU A 572 -9.78 6.76 7.28
C LEU A 572 -8.88 7.04 6.06
N GLN A 573 -9.21 6.37 4.97
CA GLN A 573 -8.59 6.50 3.67
C GLN A 573 -9.64 6.89 2.63
N VAL A 574 -9.14 7.42 1.53
CA VAL A 574 -9.89 7.65 0.29
C VAL A 574 -9.37 6.69 -0.76
N CYS A 575 -10.28 6.05 -1.50
CA CYS A 575 -10.01 5.33 -2.74
C CYS A 575 -10.44 6.23 -3.91
N ALA A 576 -9.57 6.44 -4.90
CA ALA A 576 -9.87 7.26 -6.08
C ALA A 576 -9.30 6.65 -7.37
N ARG A 577 -9.86 7.05 -8.51
CA ARG A 577 -9.30 6.74 -9.84
C ARG A 577 -8.48 7.93 -10.33
N ARG A 578 -7.24 7.70 -10.74
CA ARG A 578 -6.47 8.69 -11.51
C ARG A 578 -7.02 8.81 -12.93
N ALA A 579 -6.87 9.99 -13.50
CA ALA A 579 -7.06 10.24 -14.92
C ALA A 579 -5.69 10.37 -15.60
N ASP A 580 -5.64 10.05 -16.89
CA ASP A 580 -4.52 10.42 -17.75
C ASP A 580 -4.60 11.94 -18.03
N TYR A 581 -3.48 12.65 -17.87
CA TYR A 581 -3.33 14.06 -18.21
C TYR A 581 -1.99 14.29 -18.91
N GLU A 582 -1.88 15.35 -19.73
CA GLU A 582 -0.66 15.68 -20.45
C GLU A 582 0.05 16.87 -19.81
N ALA A 583 1.33 16.72 -19.47
CA ALA A 583 2.22 17.77 -18.97
C ALA A 583 3.60 17.62 -19.64
N GLY A 584 4.24 18.71 -20.06
CA GLY A 584 5.48 18.66 -20.85
C GLY A 584 5.44 17.78 -22.12
N GLY A 585 4.25 17.51 -22.67
CA GLY A 585 4.06 16.56 -23.78
C GLY A 585 4.10 15.07 -23.40
N GLN A 586 4.16 14.73 -22.10
CA GLN A 586 4.10 13.37 -21.59
C GLN A 586 2.73 13.07 -20.96
N LYS A 587 2.19 11.87 -21.22
CA LYS A 587 0.99 11.36 -20.55
C LYS A 587 1.33 10.82 -19.16
N MET A 588 0.76 11.43 -18.14
CA MET A 588 0.94 11.10 -16.72
C MET A 588 -0.40 10.71 -16.09
N LYS A 589 -0.37 9.96 -14.98
CA LYS A 589 -1.57 9.56 -14.22
C LYS A 589 -1.63 10.30 -12.89
N GLY A 590 -2.72 11.02 -12.64
CA GLY A 590 -2.85 11.88 -11.46
C GLY A 590 -4.30 12.25 -11.14
N LEU A 591 -4.48 13.09 -10.12
CA LEU A 591 -5.82 13.53 -9.72
C LEU A 591 -6.27 14.71 -10.57
N ARG A 592 -7.40 14.52 -11.24
CA ARG A 592 -8.13 15.58 -11.93
C ARG A 592 -9.08 16.29 -10.94
N GLU A 593 -9.60 17.46 -11.33
CA GLU A 593 -10.53 18.29 -10.54
C GLU A 593 -11.66 17.49 -9.88
N ASP A 594 -12.21 16.50 -10.60
CA ASP A 594 -13.27 15.59 -10.18
C ASP A 594 -12.89 14.67 -8.99
N VAL A 595 -11.61 14.63 -8.63
CA VAL A 595 -11.10 14.01 -7.40
C VAL A 595 -10.50 15.03 -6.44
N VAL A 596 -9.64 15.97 -6.88
CA VAL A 596 -8.95 16.88 -5.94
C VAL A 596 -9.89 17.84 -5.23
N VAL A 597 -10.94 18.35 -5.88
CA VAL A 597 -11.93 19.23 -5.24
C VAL A 597 -12.71 18.49 -4.12
N PRO A 598 -13.36 17.34 -4.37
CA PRO A 598 -14.08 16.66 -3.30
C PRO A 598 -13.13 16.06 -2.24
N LEU A 599 -11.90 15.66 -2.58
CA LEU A 599 -10.88 15.23 -1.61
C LEU A 599 -10.51 16.37 -0.66
N GLY A 600 -10.21 17.57 -1.19
CA GLY A 600 -9.89 18.75 -0.41
C GLY A 600 -11.06 19.25 0.43
N LEU A 601 -12.29 19.19 -0.08
CA LEU A 601 -13.51 19.51 0.69
C LEU A 601 -13.70 18.56 1.88
N ILE A 602 -13.54 17.26 1.67
CA ILE A 602 -13.58 16.24 2.73
C ILE A 602 -12.48 16.50 3.77
N ALA A 603 -11.26 16.82 3.35
CA ALA A 603 -10.15 17.15 4.26
C ALA A 603 -10.42 18.43 5.07
N ALA A 604 -10.88 19.51 4.42
CA ALA A 604 -11.22 20.79 5.04
C ALA A 604 -12.33 20.64 6.09
N LEU A 605 -13.41 19.91 5.77
CA LEU A 605 -14.49 19.63 6.71
C LEU A 605 -14.01 18.84 7.94
N ARG A 606 -13.12 17.85 7.77
CA ARG A 606 -12.54 17.11 8.90
C ARG A 606 -11.61 17.97 9.75
N LEU A 607 -10.83 18.86 9.14
CA LEU A 607 -10.00 19.82 9.87
C LEU A 607 -10.85 20.85 10.62
N GLN A 608 -11.95 21.31 10.04
CA GLN A 608 -12.92 22.16 10.75
C GLN A 608 -13.49 21.45 11.97
N MET A 609 -14.03 20.24 11.79
CA MET A 609 -14.54 19.41 12.90
C MET A 609 -13.48 19.14 14.00
N LYS A 610 -12.19 19.08 13.65
CA LYS A 610 -11.08 18.97 14.60
C LYS A 610 -10.90 20.26 15.41
N THR A 611 -10.93 21.43 14.77
CA THR A 611 -10.92 22.75 15.40
C THR A 611 -12.13 22.95 16.32
N ASP A 612 -13.32 22.55 15.86
CA ASP A 612 -14.59 22.55 16.64
C ASP A 612 -14.55 21.57 17.84
N GLY A 613 -13.48 20.80 18.01
CA GLY A 613 -13.28 19.87 19.12
C GLY A 613 -13.99 18.52 18.99
N ARG A 614 -14.64 18.23 17.86
CA ARG A 614 -15.45 17.00 17.63
C ARG A 614 -14.60 15.73 17.53
N PHE A 615 -13.28 15.88 17.47
CA PHE A 615 -12.30 14.79 17.55
C PHE A 615 -11.63 14.62 18.92
N LYS A 616 -11.91 15.48 19.93
CA LYS A 616 -11.17 15.52 21.22
C LYS A 616 -11.13 14.18 21.96
N ASN A 617 -12.22 13.40 21.86
CA ASN A 617 -12.35 12.09 22.50
C ASN A 617 -12.29 10.94 21.46
N GLY A 618 -11.48 11.06 20.40
CA GLY A 618 -11.36 10.02 19.37
C GLY A 618 -12.68 9.76 18.63
N CYS A 619 -13.42 10.82 18.31
CA CYS A 619 -14.79 10.75 17.77
C CYS A 619 -15.82 10.03 18.68
N SER A 620 -15.56 9.95 19.99
CA SER A 620 -16.55 9.48 20.97
C SER A 620 -17.84 10.30 20.95
N TYR A 621 -18.93 9.63 21.33
CA TYR A 621 -20.30 10.14 21.46
C TYR A 621 -20.41 11.20 22.57
N THR A 622 -19.91 12.42 22.34
CA THR A 622 -20.36 13.58 23.10
C THR A 622 -21.66 14.08 22.48
N LEU A 623 -22.79 13.69 23.09
CA LEU A 623 -24.06 14.39 22.91
C LEU A 623 -23.85 15.86 23.33
N SER A 624 -23.96 16.76 22.36
CA SER A 624 -24.20 18.19 22.57
C SER A 624 -25.69 18.45 22.63
#